data_AF-A0A6T6ALF8-F1
#
_entry.id   AF-A0A6T6ALF8-F1
#
_cell.length_a   1.000
_cell.length_b   1.000
_cell.length_c   1.000
_cell.angle_alpha   90.00
_cell.angle_beta   90.00
_cell.angle_gamma   90.00
#
_symmetry.space_group_name_H-M   'P 1'
#
loop_
_entity.id
_entity.type
_entity.pdbx_description
1 polymer ?
#
loop_
_entity_poly.entity_id
_entity_poly.type
_entity_poly.pdbx_seq_one_letter_code
_entity_poly.pdbx_strand_id
1 'polypeptide(L)'
;MEIYEDGALRIARQIQEDEETALRYYLANPADEASEEPDLEEGSCCVCWERKATLFLEPCLHRHLCEVCVTRLWRKRCPTCRDRVYRAHFGNCSSADVTTALSRISLENGFAPEEEKESEEGESNTNGRREPPCAFGEGPCRLIRDIMREKREKEEEEWKGALQILLVGSPKEDKRDLIATAVGMFHLDRGTIQGSARGCLHPDGGREVHTNQSYDTSEDDALPCYRANAMLDGSLLRLSCLDRDVSSFRRILLDDVKLFRPDCIVICSSLSNRQSFDSLLLWDRVLRNNFSVPRFWVLLEGEESNLTFPEIREQLGRAISTIPTISRPATHRVIFRRTWHASVAEMTTLAVSLGARYRRRKDPRARPQGVMATIFSWISGGV
;
A
#
# COMPACT_ATOMS: atom_id res chain seq x y z
N MET A 1 -27.25 37.56 0.94
CA MET A 1 -25.78 37.47 0.78
C MET A 1 -25.09 37.64 2.14
N GLU A 2 -25.55 38.57 2.98
CA GLU A 2 -25.03 38.81 4.35
C GLU A 2 -25.15 37.61 5.32
N ILE A 3 -26.11 36.69 5.13
CA ILE A 3 -26.29 35.51 6.01
C ILE A 3 -25.18 34.45 5.80
N TYR A 4 -24.55 34.42 4.62
CA TYR A 4 -23.48 33.45 4.31
C TYR A 4 -22.11 33.90 4.84
N GLU A 5 -21.88 35.20 4.99
CA GLU A 5 -20.63 35.73 5.51
C GLU A 5 -20.49 35.45 7.02
N ASP A 6 -21.59 35.47 7.77
CA ASP A 6 -21.58 35.16 9.21
C ASP A 6 -21.24 33.68 9.50
N GLY A 7 -21.65 32.76 8.60
CA GLY A 7 -21.30 31.34 8.72
C GLY A 7 -19.80 31.07 8.54
N ALA A 8 -19.17 31.70 7.54
CA ALA A 8 -17.75 31.55 7.27
C ALA A 8 -16.88 32.13 8.41
N LEU A 9 -17.29 33.28 8.96
CA LEU A 9 -16.63 33.90 10.11
C LEU A 9 -16.70 33.03 11.38
N ARG A 10 -17.84 32.37 11.64
CA ARG A 10 -17.97 31.44 12.77
C ARG A 10 -17.08 30.20 12.62
N ILE A 11 -16.99 29.64 11.42
CA ILE A 11 -16.12 28.49 11.15
C ILE A 11 -14.64 28.88 11.31
N ALA A 12 -14.23 30.02 10.76
CA ALA A 12 -12.85 30.51 10.92
C ALA A 12 -12.48 30.74 12.38
N ARG A 13 -13.42 31.30 13.17
CA ARG A 13 -13.24 31.48 14.62
C ARG A 13 -13.11 30.15 15.36
N GLN A 14 -13.94 29.17 15.03
CA GLN A 14 -13.86 27.84 15.63
C GLN A 14 -12.53 27.15 15.33
N ILE A 15 -12.04 27.23 14.09
CA ILE A 15 -10.74 26.68 13.71
C ILE A 15 -9.63 27.33 14.54
N GLN A 16 -9.66 28.66 14.69
CA GLN A 16 -8.66 29.39 15.46
C GLN A 16 -8.70 29.00 16.96
N GLU A 17 -9.89 28.83 17.54
CA GLU A 17 -10.07 28.39 18.93
C GLU A 17 -9.59 26.94 19.13
N ASP A 18 -9.83 26.04 18.18
CA ASP A 18 -9.37 24.65 18.20
C ASP A 18 -7.83 24.58 18.07
N GLU A 19 -7.23 25.39 17.18
CA GLU A 19 -5.78 25.50 17.02
C GLU A 19 -5.10 26.03 18.28
N GLU A 20 -5.66 27.07 18.91
CA GLU A 20 -5.12 27.63 20.16
C GLU A 20 -5.25 26.64 21.32
N THR A 21 -6.36 25.89 21.38
CA THR A 21 -6.57 24.82 22.37
C THR A 21 -5.56 23.69 22.19
N ALA A 22 -5.31 23.26 20.95
CA ALA A 22 -4.30 22.26 20.65
C ALA A 22 -2.90 22.75 21.05
N LEU A 23 -2.55 24.00 20.73
CA LEU A 23 -1.29 24.62 21.14
C LEU A 23 -1.13 24.69 22.66
N ARG A 24 -2.17 25.10 23.40
CA ARG A 24 -2.15 25.09 24.87
C ARG A 24 -1.96 23.68 25.42
N TYR A 25 -2.60 22.67 24.83
CA TYR A 25 -2.39 21.28 25.23
C TYR A 25 -0.95 20.80 24.98
N TYR A 26 -0.34 21.17 23.85
CA TYR A 26 1.06 20.85 23.53
C TYR A 26 2.06 21.56 24.44
N LEU A 27 1.78 22.81 24.83
CA LEU A 27 2.66 23.60 25.69
C LEU A 27 2.49 23.27 27.17
N ALA A 28 1.27 22.91 27.60
CA ALA A 28 0.97 22.51 28.98
C ALA A 28 1.38 21.06 29.29
N ASN A 29 1.55 20.22 28.27
CA ASN A 29 2.19 18.90 28.37
C ASN A 29 3.51 18.96 27.58
N PRO A 30 4.53 19.68 28.07
CA PRO A 30 5.81 19.87 27.39
C PRO A 30 6.54 18.52 27.33
N ALA A 31 6.17 17.67 26.36
CA ALA A 31 6.72 16.35 26.13
C ALA A 31 7.16 15.70 27.46
N ASP A 32 6.18 15.38 28.31
CA ASP A 32 6.44 14.41 29.38
C ASP A 32 7.09 13.21 28.70
N GLU A 33 8.38 13.12 29.01
CA GLU A 33 9.29 12.00 29.00
C GLU A 33 8.68 10.73 28.40
N ALA A 34 9.23 10.33 27.25
CA ALA A 34 9.20 8.97 26.78
C ALA A 34 7.86 8.27 27.09
N SER A 35 6.82 8.59 26.31
CA SER A 35 5.90 7.50 26.00
C SER A 35 6.83 6.38 25.50
N GLU A 36 7.00 5.35 26.32
CA GLU A 36 7.54 4.07 25.91
C GLU A 36 6.68 3.71 24.69
N GLU A 37 7.07 4.16 23.49
CA GLU A 37 6.72 3.42 22.29
C GLU A 37 7.09 2.01 22.69
N PRO A 38 6.13 1.06 22.76
CA PRO A 38 6.43 -0.25 23.28
C PRO A 38 7.60 -0.72 22.44
N ASP A 39 8.80 -0.70 23.04
CA ASP A 39 10.04 -0.92 22.34
C ASP A 39 9.76 -2.22 21.63
N LEU A 40 9.75 -2.18 20.30
CA LEU A 40 9.48 -3.35 19.49
C LEU A 40 10.57 -4.34 19.90
N GLU A 41 10.25 -5.21 20.87
CA GLU A 41 11.23 -5.73 21.84
C GLU A 41 12.50 -6.05 21.07
N GLU A 42 13.57 -5.30 21.32
CA GLU A 42 14.77 -5.35 20.49
C GLU A 42 15.16 -6.82 20.27
N GLY A 43 15.06 -7.25 19.02
CA GLY A 43 15.21 -8.66 18.65
C GLY A 43 13.90 -9.45 18.56
N SER A 44 12.75 -8.88 18.25
CA SER A 44 11.56 -9.62 17.79
C SER A 44 11.69 -10.04 16.32
N CYS A 45 11.05 -11.14 15.93
CA CYS A 45 11.05 -11.66 14.57
C CYS A 45 10.27 -10.74 13.64
N CYS A 46 10.89 -10.21 12.59
CA CYS A 46 10.26 -9.30 11.62
C CYS A 46 9.15 -9.95 10.78
N VAL A 47 9.01 -11.27 10.83
CA VAL A 47 7.95 -11.99 10.12
C VAL A 47 6.72 -12.20 11.01
N CYS A 48 6.86 -12.79 12.19
CA CYS A 48 5.72 -13.09 13.06
C CYS A 48 5.48 -12.06 14.16
N TRP A 49 6.49 -11.27 14.55
CA TRP A 49 6.43 -10.27 15.63
C TRP A 49 6.10 -10.84 17.03
N GLU A 50 5.79 -12.13 17.12
CA GLU A 50 5.46 -12.85 18.36
C GLU A 50 6.66 -13.49 19.06
N ARG A 51 7.69 -13.87 18.30
CA ARG A 51 8.84 -14.64 18.81
C ARG A 51 10.12 -13.87 18.67
N LYS A 52 11.06 -14.09 19.59
CA LYS A 52 12.40 -13.52 19.53
C LYS A 52 13.15 -14.00 18.27
N ALA A 53 13.82 -13.07 17.60
CA ALA A 53 14.75 -13.30 16.51
C ALA A 53 16.05 -13.93 17.05
N THR A 54 16.13 -15.25 16.93
CA THR A 54 17.24 -16.07 17.43
C THR A 54 18.25 -16.47 16.34
N LEU A 55 18.00 -16.05 15.09
CA LEU A 55 18.77 -16.47 13.93
C LEU A 55 19.37 -15.29 13.17
N PHE A 56 20.54 -15.52 12.59
CA PHE A 56 21.12 -14.67 11.53
C PHE A 56 21.27 -15.46 10.23
N LEU A 57 21.19 -14.76 9.10
CA LEU A 57 21.13 -15.36 7.76
C LEU A 57 22.39 -15.04 6.95
N GLU A 58 23.11 -16.05 6.46
CA GLU A 58 24.25 -15.85 5.55
C GLU A 58 23.78 -15.68 4.10
N PRO A 59 24.37 -14.74 3.33
CA PRO A 59 25.59 -13.98 3.65
C PRO A 59 25.31 -12.62 4.31
N CYS A 60 24.05 -12.19 4.34
CA CYS A 60 23.68 -10.81 4.69
C CYS A 60 23.71 -10.48 6.19
N LEU A 61 23.90 -11.49 7.05
CA LEU A 61 23.98 -11.44 8.51
C LEU A 61 22.82 -10.74 9.26
N HIS A 62 21.69 -10.50 8.59
CA HIS A 62 20.51 -9.90 9.21
C HIS A 62 19.91 -10.80 10.30
N ARG A 63 19.66 -10.24 11.49
CA ARG A 63 19.16 -10.95 12.68
C ARG A 63 17.72 -10.56 13.03
N HIS A 64 16.78 -10.98 12.18
CA HIS A 64 15.39 -10.59 12.34
C HIS A 64 14.41 -11.76 12.23
N LEU A 65 14.86 -13.02 12.35
CA LEU A 65 13.98 -14.19 12.23
C LEU A 65 14.04 -15.11 13.44
N CYS A 66 12.89 -15.67 13.82
CA CYS A 66 12.80 -16.82 14.73
C CYS A 66 12.93 -18.14 13.98
N GLU A 67 13.20 -19.20 14.73
CA GLU A 67 13.39 -20.58 14.23
C GLU A 67 12.25 -21.13 13.37
N VAL A 68 11.01 -20.73 13.65
CA VAL A 68 9.85 -21.22 12.88
C VAL A 68 9.64 -20.40 11.61
N CYS A 69 9.97 -19.11 11.62
CA CYS A 69 9.81 -18.27 10.43
C CYS A 69 10.91 -18.53 9.40
N VAL A 70 12.11 -18.96 9.81
CA VAL A 70 13.18 -19.29 8.85
C VAL A 70 12.84 -20.51 8.00
N THR A 71 12.20 -21.54 8.59
CA THR A 71 11.82 -22.77 7.89
C THR A 71 10.72 -22.53 6.86
N ARG A 72 9.95 -21.44 7.03
CA ARG A 72 8.87 -21.00 6.13
C ARG A 72 9.34 -19.99 5.07
N LEU A 73 10.63 -19.70 4.95
CA LEU A 73 11.13 -18.74 3.97
C LEU A 73 10.92 -19.23 2.53
N TRP A 74 10.00 -18.56 1.83
CA TRP A 74 9.81 -18.76 0.40
C TRP A 74 11.10 -18.41 -0.38
N ARG A 75 11.53 -19.33 -1.25
CA ARG A 75 12.74 -19.20 -2.10
C ARG A 75 14.05 -18.97 -1.34
N LYS A 76 14.10 -19.26 -0.04
CA LYS A 76 15.29 -19.05 0.82
C LYS A 76 15.89 -17.64 0.63
N ARG A 77 15.09 -16.58 0.76
CA ARG A 77 15.55 -15.18 0.67
C ARG A 77 15.35 -14.42 1.97
N CYS A 78 16.31 -13.57 2.33
CA CYS A 78 16.25 -12.74 3.51
C CYS A 78 15.03 -11.79 3.44
N PRO A 79 14.20 -11.67 4.48
CA PRO A 79 13.09 -10.72 4.51
C PRO A 79 13.53 -9.25 4.45
N THR A 80 14.70 -8.95 5.00
CA THR A 80 15.21 -7.58 5.14
C THR A 80 15.88 -7.08 3.87
N CYS A 81 16.92 -7.76 3.39
CA CYS A 81 17.69 -7.33 2.20
C CYS A 81 17.36 -8.07 0.91
N ARG A 82 16.56 -9.15 0.95
CA ARG A 82 16.18 -10.01 -0.21
C ARG A 82 17.32 -10.82 -0.84
N ASP A 83 18.49 -10.82 -0.22
CA ASP A 83 19.59 -11.70 -0.60
C ASP A 83 19.23 -13.17 -0.43
N ARG A 84 19.85 -14.03 -1.24
CA ARG A 84 19.69 -15.47 -1.14
C ARG A 84 20.34 -15.97 0.14
N VAL A 85 19.57 -16.67 0.96
CA VAL A 85 20.00 -17.30 2.20
C VAL A 85 20.65 -18.63 1.86
N TYR A 86 21.93 -18.77 2.18
CA TYR A 86 22.65 -20.04 2.04
C TYR A 86 22.51 -20.88 3.30
N ARG A 87 22.71 -20.26 4.46
CA ARG A 87 22.64 -20.89 5.78
C ARG A 87 21.96 -19.96 6.77
N ALA A 88 21.32 -20.56 7.77
CA ALA A 88 20.78 -19.88 8.93
C ALA A 88 21.46 -20.47 10.17
N HIS A 89 21.94 -19.60 11.05
CA HIS A 89 22.70 -20.01 12.23
C HIS A 89 21.92 -19.65 13.49
N PHE A 90 21.80 -20.62 14.39
CA PHE A 90 21.19 -20.46 15.70
C PHE A 90 22.23 -19.88 16.65
N GLY A 91 21.94 -18.72 17.23
CA GLY A 91 22.86 -18.09 18.15
C GLY A 91 22.21 -16.98 18.95
N ASN A 92 22.37 -17.04 20.27
CA ASN A 92 22.37 -15.86 21.10
C ASN A 92 23.68 -15.11 20.82
N CYS A 93 23.83 -14.57 19.61
CA CYS A 93 25.05 -13.88 19.25
C CYS A 93 25.21 -12.66 20.13
N SER A 94 26.24 -12.68 20.96
CA SER A 94 26.89 -11.47 21.40
C SER A 94 27.50 -10.78 20.16
N SER A 95 27.76 -9.48 20.21
CA SER A 95 28.40 -8.76 19.09
C SER A 95 29.70 -9.43 18.63
N ALA A 96 30.40 -10.15 19.51
CA ALA A 96 31.64 -10.89 19.21
C ALA A 96 31.46 -12.07 18.24
N ASP A 97 30.28 -12.70 18.22
CA ASP A 97 30.02 -13.86 17.36
C ASP A 97 29.81 -13.43 15.90
N VAL A 98 29.27 -12.23 15.68
CA VAL A 98 29.10 -11.63 14.34
C VAL A 98 30.46 -11.34 13.72
N THR A 99 31.39 -10.78 14.50
CA THR A 99 32.76 -10.52 14.05
C THR A 99 33.48 -11.80 13.67
N THR A 100 33.27 -12.88 14.44
CA THR A 100 33.86 -14.20 14.14
C THR A 100 33.29 -14.82 12.85
N ALA A 101 31.98 -14.69 12.63
CA ALA A 101 31.34 -15.13 11.39
C ALA A 101 31.83 -14.33 10.16
N LEU A 102 31.97 -13.01 10.29
CA LEU A 102 32.56 -12.16 9.25
C LEU A 102 34.00 -12.55 8.94
N SER A 103 34.83 -12.81 9.96
CA SER A 103 36.21 -13.25 9.77
C SER A 103 36.30 -14.60 9.04
N ARG A 104 35.38 -15.54 9.31
CA ARG A 104 35.30 -16.81 8.55
C ARG A 104 34.92 -16.58 7.09
N ILE A 105 33.94 -15.69 6.83
CA ILE A 105 33.52 -15.34 5.46
C ILE A 105 34.68 -14.67 4.70
N SER A 106 35.46 -13.80 5.34
CA SER A 106 36.65 -13.19 4.72
C SER A 106 37.74 -14.22 4.40
N LEU A 107 37.98 -15.18 5.29
CA LEU A 107 38.95 -16.26 5.08
C LEU A 107 38.53 -17.22 3.97
N GLU A 108 37.25 -17.62 3.92
CA GLU A 108 36.74 -18.52 2.88
C GLU A 108 36.68 -17.87 1.50
N ASN A 109 36.52 -16.55 1.42
CA ASN A 109 36.50 -15.80 0.16
C ASN A 109 37.88 -15.34 -0.33
N GLY A 110 38.98 -15.69 0.36
CA GLY A 110 40.33 -15.39 -0.09
C GLY A 110 40.70 -13.90 -0.10
N PHE A 111 40.00 -13.06 0.66
CA PHE A 111 40.39 -11.67 0.87
C PHE A 111 41.48 -11.61 1.93
N ALA A 112 42.74 -11.73 1.51
CA ALA A 112 43.87 -11.32 2.35
C ALA A 112 43.81 -9.78 2.48
N PRO A 113 44.06 -9.22 3.68
CA PRO A 113 44.21 -7.77 3.81
C PRO A 113 45.46 -7.36 3.00
N GLU A 114 45.25 -6.60 1.93
CA GLU A 114 46.35 -5.99 1.18
C GLU A 114 47.07 -5.00 2.10
N GLU A 115 48.34 -5.28 2.40
CA GLU A 115 49.25 -4.30 3.02
C GLU A 115 49.31 -3.08 2.10
N GLU A 116 48.94 -1.92 2.64
CA GLU A 116 48.99 -0.62 1.96
C GLU A 116 50.42 -0.34 1.46
N LYS A 117 50.65 -0.60 0.18
CA LYS A 117 51.74 0.00 -0.58
C LYS A 117 51.19 1.18 -1.36
N GLU A 118 51.56 2.38 -0.91
CA GLU A 118 51.46 3.60 -1.68
C GLU A 118 52.29 3.43 -2.98
N SER A 119 51.59 3.18 -4.07
CA SER A 119 52.08 3.49 -5.41
C SER A 119 50.95 4.17 -6.16
N GLU A 120 51.12 5.48 -6.36
CA GLU A 120 50.40 6.25 -7.35
C GLU A 120 50.64 5.65 -8.75
N GLU A 121 49.63 5.83 -9.62
CA GLU A 121 49.53 5.39 -11.02
C GLU A 121 48.98 3.96 -11.23
N GLY A 122 47.70 3.87 -11.60
CA GLY A 122 47.09 2.58 -11.96
C GLY A 122 45.61 2.64 -12.31
N GLU A 123 45.35 2.84 -13.60
CA GLU A 123 44.26 2.30 -14.43
C GLU A 123 43.03 1.65 -13.77
N SER A 124 41.86 2.11 -14.21
CA SER A 124 40.53 1.61 -13.89
C SER A 124 40.37 0.11 -14.15
N ASN A 125 40.64 -0.70 -13.14
CA ASN A 125 40.45 -2.14 -13.18
C ASN A 125 38.96 -2.46 -12.96
N THR A 126 38.16 -2.34 -14.02
CA THR A 126 36.80 -2.88 -14.04
C THR A 126 36.89 -4.40 -14.05
N ASN A 127 36.91 -5.02 -12.86
CA ASN A 127 36.74 -6.46 -12.68
C ASN A 127 35.36 -6.88 -13.22
N GLY A 128 35.31 -7.09 -14.53
CA GLY A 128 34.16 -7.58 -15.25
C GLY A 128 33.89 -9.01 -14.83
N ARG A 129 32.97 -9.18 -13.87
CA ARG A 129 32.27 -10.45 -13.66
C ARG A 129 31.58 -10.81 -14.97
N ARG A 130 32.26 -11.60 -15.81
CA ARG A 130 31.67 -12.23 -16.99
C ARG A 130 30.57 -13.15 -16.48
N GLU A 131 29.32 -12.76 -16.71
CA GLU A 131 28.18 -13.64 -16.48
C GLU A 131 28.41 -14.94 -17.28
N PRO A 132 28.17 -16.11 -16.67
CA PRO A 132 28.35 -17.38 -17.37
C PRO A 132 27.48 -17.38 -18.65
N PRO A 133 28.05 -17.78 -19.81
CA PRO A 133 27.31 -17.77 -21.05
C PRO A 133 26.07 -18.65 -20.95
N CYS A 134 24.94 -18.08 -21.34
CA CYS A 134 23.67 -18.80 -21.49
C CYS A 134 23.88 -20.05 -22.37
N ALA A 135 23.53 -21.23 -21.85
CA ALA A 135 23.65 -22.51 -22.56
C ALA A 135 22.81 -22.59 -23.87
N PHE A 136 21.88 -21.66 -24.07
CA PHE A 136 20.97 -21.61 -25.24
C PHE A 136 21.43 -20.64 -26.34
N GLY A 137 22.66 -20.14 -26.28
CA GLY A 137 23.14 -19.09 -27.16
C GLY A 137 22.54 -17.72 -26.84
N GLU A 138 23.14 -16.65 -27.35
CA GLU A 138 22.74 -15.27 -27.00
C GLU A 138 21.38 -14.85 -27.58
N GLY A 139 20.89 -15.52 -28.63
CA GLY A 139 19.69 -15.12 -29.38
C GLY A 139 18.37 -15.24 -28.59
N PRO A 140 18.00 -16.43 -28.05
CA PRO A 140 16.69 -16.63 -27.44
C PRO A 140 16.49 -15.84 -26.14
N CYS A 141 17.55 -15.70 -25.33
CA CYS A 141 17.46 -14.96 -24.07
C CYS A 141 17.34 -13.45 -24.28
N ARG A 142 17.91 -12.89 -25.36
CA ARG A 142 17.72 -11.47 -25.71
C ARG A 142 16.27 -11.21 -26.08
N LEU A 143 15.68 -12.06 -26.94
CA LEU A 143 14.29 -11.93 -27.36
C LEU A 143 13.31 -11.97 -26.17
N ILE A 144 13.47 -12.90 -25.23
CA ILE A 144 12.61 -12.97 -24.04
C ILE A 144 12.79 -11.72 -23.15
N ARG A 145 14.02 -11.25 -22.94
CA ARG A 145 14.26 -10.01 -22.17
C ARG A 145 13.61 -8.80 -22.82
N ASP A 146 13.68 -8.69 -24.15
CA ASP A 146 13.09 -7.60 -24.90
C ASP A 146 11.56 -7.62 -24.82
N ILE A 147 10.93 -8.80 -24.99
CA ILE A 147 9.49 -8.98 -24.83
C ILE A 147 9.04 -8.63 -23.41
N MET A 148 9.78 -9.07 -22.39
CA MET A 148 9.46 -8.77 -20.99
C MET A 148 9.64 -7.29 -20.65
N ARG A 149 10.62 -6.63 -21.28
CA ARG A 149 10.85 -5.19 -21.14
C ARG A 149 9.71 -4.40 -21.78
N GLU A 150 9.35 -4.72 -23.03
CA GLU A 150 8.25 -4.07 -23.76
C GLU A 150 6.91 -4.26 -23.03
N LYS A 151 6.62 -5.48 -22.54
CA LYS A 151 5.43 -5.73 -21.71
C LYS A 151 5.42 -4.88 -20.45
N ARG A 152 6.56 -4.79 -19.74
CA ARG A 152 6.67 -3.96 -18.54
C ARG A 152 6.49 -2.48 -18.83
N GLU A 153 7.06 -1.98 -19.91
CA GLU A 153 6.93 -0.58 -20.34
C GLU A 153 5.47 -0.26 -20.64
N LYS A 154 4.79 -1.13 -21.40
CA LYS A 154 3.36 -0.98 -21.70
C LYS A 154 2.49 -1.04 -20.44
N GLU A 155 2.75 -1.99 -19.54
CA GLU A 155 2.06 -2.07 -18.25
C GLU A 155 2.29 -0.79 -17.41
N GLU A 156 3.50 -0.24 -17.45
CA GLU A 156 3.84 0.98 -16.73
C GLU A 156 3.16 2.22 -17.34
N GLU A 157 3.02 2.28 -18.66
CA GLU A 157 2.26 3.33 -19.35
C GLU A 157 0.77 3.27 -19.00
N GLU A 158 0.15 2.09 -19.07
CA GLU A 158 -1.25 1.87 -18.68
C GLU A 158 -1.45 2.24 -17.20
N TRP A 159 -0.51 1.86 -16.34
CA TRP A 159 -0.52 2.18 -14.92
C TRP A 159 -0.39 3.68 -14.65
N LYS A 160 0.49 4.39 -15.37
CA LYS A 160 0.62 5.86 -15.30
C LYS A 160 -0.63 6.58 -15.78
N GLY A 161 -1.39 5.99 -16.71
CA GLY A 161 -2.61 6.56 -17.27
C GLY A 161 -3.83 6.51 -16.35
N ALA A 162 -3.84 5.65 -15.32
CA ALA A 162 -4.99 5.45 -14.45
C ALA A 162 -4.65 5.63 -12.96
N LEU A 163 -5.55 6.25 -12.19
CA LEU A 163 -5.44 6.33 -10.74
C LEU A 163 -5.75 4.97 -10.11
N GLN A 164 -4.83 4.46 -9.30
CA GLN A 164 -4.91 3.15 -8.68
C GLN A 164 -5.46 3.28 -7.26
N ILE A 165 -6.68 2.80 -7.07
CA ILE A 165 -7.36 2.79 -5.76
C ILE A 165 -7.45 1.34 -5.29
N LEU A 166 -6.78 1.04 -4.18
CA LEU A 166 -6.76 -0.30 -3.60
C LEU A 166 -7.64 -0.36 -2.36
N LEU A 167 -8.62 -1.25 -2.39
CA LEU A 167 -9.47 -1.59 -1.26
C LEU A 167 -8.85 -2.75 -0.48
N VAL A 168 -8.73 -2.60 0.83
CA VAL A 168 -8.22 -3.63 1.75
C VAL A 168 -9.18 -3.75 2.92
N GLY A 169 -9.14 -4.84 3.67
CA GLY A 169 -10.01 -5.05 4.82
C GLY A 169 -10.13 -6.53 5.15
N SER A 170 -10.99 -6.85 6.11
CA SER A 170 -11.33 -8.25 6.39
C SER A 170 -11.94 -8.92 5.13
N PRO A 171 -11.69 -10.21 4.86
CA PRO A 171 -12.23 -10.89 3.68
C PRO A 171 -13.76 -10.97 3.67
N LYS A 172 -14.39 -10.90 4.84
CA LYS A 172 -15.85 -10.90 4.99
C LYS A 172 -16.53 -9.58 4.63
N GLU A 173 -15.74 -8.55 4.37
CA GLU A 173 -16.25 -7.27 3.90
C GLU A 173 -16.53 -7.40 2.40
N ASP A 174 -17.75 -7.05 1.97
CA ASP A 174 -18.26 -7.08 0.60
C ASP A 174 -17.56 -6.06 -0.34
N LYS A 175 -16.23 -6.00 -0.27
CA LYS A 175 -15.33 -5.12 -1.06
C LYS A 175 -15.54 -5.34 -2.55
N ARG A 176 -15.81 -6.58 -2.97
CA ARG A 176 -16.06 -6.91 -4.38
C ARG A 176 -17.36 -6.28 -4.86
N ASP A 177 -18.41 -6.33 -4.05
CA ASP A 177 -19.69 -5.69 -4.37
C ASP A 177 -19.57 -4.17 -4.38
N LEU A 178 -18.75 -3.61 -3.48
CA LEU A 178 -18.40 -2.19 -3.47
C LEU A 178 -17.72 -1.77 -4.77
N ILE A 179 -16.75 -2.55 -5.25
CA ILE A 179 -16.08 -2.31 -6.54
C ILE A 179 -17.05 -2.50 -7.70
N ALA A 180 -17.84 -3.58 -7.72
CA ALA A 180 -18.81 -3.84 -8.77
C ALA A 180 -19.83 -2.70 -8.88
N THR A 181 -20.29 -2.19 -7.74
CA THR A 181 -21.19 -1.04 -7.69
C THR A 181 -20.51 0.22 -8.21
N ALA A 182 -19.28 0.51 -7.76
CA ALA A 182 -18.53 1.69 -8.20
C ALA A 182 -18.24 1.65 -9.71
N VAL A 183 -17.82 0.50 -10.25
CA VAL A 183 -17.62 0.28 -11.69
C VAL A 183 -18.94 0.41 -12.47
N GLY A 184 -20.05 -0.02 -11.87
CA GLY A 184 -21.41 0.17 -12.38
C GLY A 184 -21.83 1.65 -12.45
N MET A 185 -21.41 2.46 -11.48
CA MET A 185 -21.72 3.88 -11.45
C MET A 185 -20.81 4.71 -12.37
N PHE A 186 -19.56 4.30 -12.52
CA PHE A 186 -18.51 5.04 -13.20
C PHE A 186 -18.05 4.31 -14.45
N HIS A 187 -18.99 3.97 -15.32
CA HIS A 187 -18.71 3.22 -16.54
C HIS A 187 -17.66 3.90 -17.43
N LEU A 188 -16.79 3.09 -18.03
CA LEU A 188 -15.89 3.54 -19.07
C LEU A 188 -16.72 3.80 -20.34
N ASP A 189 -16.77 5.05 -20.80
CA ASP A 189 -17.39 5.36 -22.08
C ASP A 189 -16.67 4.61 -23.21
N ARG A 190 -17.43 3.76 -23.92
CA ARG A 190 -16.90 2.94 -25.02
C ARG A 190 -16.26 3.77 -26.14
N GLY A 191 -16.64 5.04 -26.27
CA GLY A 191 -16.07 5.99 -27.23
C GLY A 191 -14.67 6.49 -26.85
N THR A 192 -14.36 6.59 -25.55
CA THR A 192 -13.13 7.25 -25.06
C THR A 192 -11.89 6.36 -25.22
N ILE A 193 -12.05 5.04 -25.29
CA ILE A 193 -10.93 4.09 -25.40
C ILE A 193 -10.46 3.90 -26.85
N GLN A 194 -11.17 4.43 -27.85
CA GLN A 194 -10.88 4.17 -29.27
C GLN A 194 -9.50 4.67 -29.74
N GLY A 195 -8.82 5.53 -28.96
CA GLY A 195 -7.50 6.07 -29.31
C GLY A 195 -6.28 5.31 -28.76
N SER A 196 -6.42 4.47 -27.72
CA SER A 196 -5.25 3.96 -26.98
C SER A 196 -5.05 2.44 -26.97
N ALA A 197 -6.05 1.63 -27.34
CA ALA A 197 -5.87 0.18 -27.44
C ALA A 197 -6.96 -0.46 -28.30
N ARG A 198 -6.68 -0.65 -29.61
CA ARG A 198 -7.60 -1.26 -30.58
C ARG A 198 -7.79 -2.78 -30.44
N GLY A 199 -7.40 -3.41 -29.32
CA GLY A 199 -7.19 -4.86 -29.26
C GLY A 199 -8.06 -5.72 -28.32
N CYS A 200 -8.79 -5.17 -27.35
CA CYS A 200 -9.26 -6.01 -26.22
C CYS A 200 -10.67 -5.66 -25.70
N LEU A 201 -11.64 -5.38 -26.58
CA LEU A 201 -13.05 -5.31 -26.18
C LEU A 201 -13.85 -6.22 -27.11
N HIS A 202 -14.14 -7.43 -26.63
CA HIS A 202 -15.06 -8.35 -27.30
C HIS A 202 -16.47 -7.75 -27.29
N PRO A 203 -17.20 -7.76 -28.43
CA PRO A 203 -18.51 -7.15 -28.55
C PRO A 203 -19.68 -8.02 -28.05
N ASP A 204 -19.43 -9.16 -27.40
CA ASP A 204 -20.53 -10.01 -26.93
C ASP A 204 -21.13 -9.50 -25.61
N GLY A 205 -22.39 -9.08 -25.72
CA GLY A 205 -23.20 -8.56 -24.63
C GLY A 205 -23.54 -9.60 -23.57
N GLY A 206 -23.75 -9.11 -22.35
CA GLY A 206 -24.58 -9.79 -21.35
C GLY A 206 -23.90 -10.83 -20.47
N ARG A 207 -22.59 -11.07 -20.58
CA ARG A 207 -21.87 -11.84 -19.55
C ARG A 207 -21.35 -10.88 -18.49
N GLU A 208 -21.87 -11.02 -17.27
CA GLU A 208 -21.37 -10.36 -16.07
C GLU A 208 -19.84 -10.38 -16.11
N VAL A 209 -19.23 -9.20 -16.13
CA VAL A 209 -17.78 -9.06 -15.95
C VAL A 209 -17.53 -9.48 -14.51
N HIS A 210 -17.32 -10.78 -14.31
CA HIS A 210 -16.91 -11.32 -13.04
C HIS A 210 -15.62 -10.59 -12.64
N THR A 211 -15.72 -9.69 -11.68
CA THR A 211 -14.60 -9.09 -10.94
C THR A 211 -13.86 -10.15 -10.09
N ASN A 212 -14.14 -11.44 -10.31
CA ASN A 212 -13.43 -12.60 -9.79
C ASN A 212 -12.03 -12.76 -10.44
N GLN A 213 -11.23 -11.70 -10.50
CA GLN A 213 -9.78 -11.87 -10.46
C GLN A 213 -9.39 -12.12 -9.00
N SER A 214 -9.83 -13.26 -8.44
CA SER A 214 -8.90 -14.02 -7.60
C SER A 214 -7.71 -14.34 -8.49
N TYR A 215 -6.52 -14.51 -7.92
CA TYR A 215 -5.32 -14.91 -8.65
C TYR A 215 -5.45 -16.37 -9.18
N ASP A 216 -6.54 -16.70 -9.87
CA ASP A 216 -6.69 -17.94 -10.60
C ASP A 216 -6.01 -17.76 -11.96
N THR A 217 -4.90 -18.46 -12.07
CA THR A 217 -3.94 -18.48 -13.17
C THR A 217 -4.49 -19.24 -14.39
N SER A 218 -5.64 -18.87 -14.94
CA SER A 218 -5.99 -19.34 -16.28
C SER A 218 -5.19 -18.52 -17.30
N GLU A 219 -4.25 -19.20 -17.96
CA GLU A 219 -3.10 -18.59 -18.65
C GLU A 219 -3.45 -17.80 -19.93
N ASP A 220 -4.68 -17.85 -20.44
CA ASP A 220 -5.00 -17.33 -21.79
C ASP A 220 -5.80 -16.02 -21.84
N ASP A 221 -6.45 -15.58 -20.76
CA ASP A 221 -7.31 -14.37 -20.78
C ASP A 221 -7.10 -13.44 -19.57
N ALA A 222 -5.96 -13.55 -18.91
CA ALA A 222 -5.55 -12.60 -17.86
C ALA A 222 -5.27 -11.23 -18.48
N LEU A 223 -6.32 -10.47 -18.77
CA LEU A 223 -6.26 -9.04 -19.09
C LEU A 223 -5.28 -8.38 -18.12
N PRO A 224 -4.40 -7.48 -18.62
CA PRO A 224 -3.39 -6.85 -17.79
C PRO A 224 -4.07 -6.23 -16.56
N CYS A 225 -3.64 -6.69 -15.38
CA CYS A 225 -4.25 -6.39 -14.08
C CYS A 225 -4.24 -4.89 -13.69
N TYR A 226 -3.69 -4.04 -14.56
CA TYR A 226 -3.50 -2.60 -14.38
C TYR A 226 -4.45 -1.74 -15.23
N ARG A 227 -5.24 -2.34 -16.14
CA ARG A 227 -6.16 -1.59 -17.02
C ARG A 227 -7.27 -0.94 -16.21
N ALA A 228 -7.54 0.34 -16.47
CA ALA A 228 -8.65 1.07 -15.88
C ALA A 228 -9.97 0.31 -16.03
N ASN A 229 -10.79 0.32 -14.99
CA ASN A 229 -12.11 -0.31 -14.95
C ASN A 229 -13.24 0.68 -14.63
N ALA A 230 -12.92 1.95 -14.34
CA ALA A 230 -13.91 2.98 -14.13
C ALA A 230 -13.41 4.35 -14.65
N MET A 231 -14.31 5.30 -14.87
CA MET A 231 -13.97 6.68 -15.22
C MET A 231 -14.78 7.67 -14.37
N LEU A 232 -14.09 8.60 -13.74
CA LEU A 232 -14.71 9.67 -12.94
C LEU A 232 -14.14 11.02 -13.39
N ASP A 233 -15.01 11.94 -13.79
CA ASP A 233 -14.63 13.30 -14.23
C ASP A 233 -13.49 13.31 -15.27
N GLY A 234 -13.55 12.39 -16.23
CA GLY A 234 -12.53 12.21 -17.28
C GLY A 234 -11.23 11.56 -16.80
N SER A 235 -11.09 11.24 -15.52
CA SER A 235 -9.97 10.47 -14.99
C SER A 235 -10.23 8.98 -15.06
N LEU A 236 -9.28 8.25 -15.63
CA LEU A 236 -9.30 6.79 -15.63
C LEU A 236 -8.95 6.27 -14.24
N LEU A 237 -9.78 5.37 -13.73
CA LEU A 237 -9.63 4.74 -12.43
C LEU A 237 -9.42 3.24 -12.59
N ARG A 238 -8.56 2.69 -11.74
CA ARG A 238 -8.43 1.26 -11.51
C ARG A 238 -8.76 0.97 -10.05
N LEU A 239 -9.95 0.43 -9.84
CA LEU A 239 -10.41 -0.05 -8.55
C LEU A 239 -10.01 -1.52 -8.40
N SER A 240 -9.22 -1.83 -7.38
CA SER A 240 -8.76 -3.18 -7.06
C SER A 240 -9.09 -3.50 -5.60
N CYS A 241 -9.35 -4.76 -5.26
CA CYS A 241 -9.46 -5.19 -3.87
C CYS A 241 -8.43 -6.26 -3.53
N LEU A 242 -7.93 -6.23 -2.29
CA LEU A 242 -7.15 -7.31 -1.71
C LEU A 242 -8.01 -8.09 -0.72
N ASP A 243 -8.23 -9.36 -1.01
CA ASP A 243 -9.10 -10.24 -0.25
C ASP A 243 -8.28 -11.20 0.61
N ARG A 244 -7.58 -10.64 1.61
CA ARG A 244 -6.72 -11.41 2.52
C ARG A 244 -6.95 -10.97 3.96
N ASP A 245 -6.70 -11.89 4.89
CA ASP A 245 -6.60 -11.55 6.31
C ASP A 245 -5.17 -11.06 6.64
N VAL A 246 -5.06 -10.03 7.47
CA VAL A 246 -3.78 -9.47 7.95
C VAL A 246 -3.04 -10.46 8.84
N SER A 247 -3.80 -11.23 9.62
CA SER A 247 -3.28 -12.12 10.67
C SER A 247 -2.29 -13.15 10.14
N SER A 248 -2.53 -13.63 8.91
CA SER A 248 -1.89 -14.85 8.42
C SER A 248 -0.65 -14.57 7.58
N PHE A 249 -0.57 -13.41 6.90
CA PHE A 249 0.47 -13.18 5.88
C PHE A 249 0.85 -11.71 5.68
N ARG A 250 1.24 -10.98 6.74
CA ARG A 250 1.68 -9.58 6.66
C ARG A 250 2.68 -9.30 5.54
N ARG A 251 3.70 -10.16 5.36
CA ARG A 251 4.71 -9.97 4.30
C ARG A 251 4.11 -10.06 2.90
N ILE A 252 3.29 -11.07 2.66
CA ILE A 252 2.63 -11.28 1.35
C ILE A 252 1.70 -10.10 1.06
N LEU A 253 0.96 -9.65 2.07
CA LEU A 253 0.12 -8.46 2.00
C LEU A 253 0.92 -7.21 1.60
N LEU A 254 2.07 -6.96 2.23
CA LEU A 254 2.92 -5.82 1.88
C LEU A 254 3.49 -5.94 0.47
N ASP A 255 3.88 -7.15 0.04
CA ASP A 255 4.37 -7.41 -1.31
C ASP A 255 3.25 -7.22 -2.35
N ASP A 256 2.01 -7.64 -2.04
CA ASP A 256 0.84 -7.43 -2.89
C ASP A 256 0.51 -5.93 -3.00
N VAL A 257 0.45 -5.19 -1.89
CA VAL A 257 0.21 -3.73 -1.93
C VAL A 257 1.31 -3.02 -2.72
N LYS A 258 2.59 -3.45 -2.60
CA LYS A 258 3.69 -2.93 -3.42
C LYS A 258 3.54 -3.26 -4.90
N LEU A 259 2.95 -4.42 -5.24
CA LEU A 259 2.68 -4.82 -6.61
C LEU A 259 1.62 -3.90 -7.25
N PHE A 260 0.54 -3.61 -6.53
CA PHE A 260 -0.52 -2.72 -7.02
C PHE A 260 -0.07 -1.26 -7.16
N ARG A 261 0.92 -0.83 -6.35
CA ARG A 261 1.40 0.56 -6.28
C ARG A 261 0.22 1.56 -6.18
N PRO A 262 -0.64 1.46 -5.16
CA PRO A 262 -1.81 2.33 -5.07
C PRO A 262 -1.42 3.80 -4.98
N ASP A 263 -2.19 4.68 -5.62
CA ASP A 263 -2.17 6.13 -5.35
C ASP A 263 -2.98 6.45 -4.08
N CYS A 264 -3.90 5.56 -3.70
CA CYS A 264 -4.81 5.70 -2.57
C CYS A 264 -5.18 4.31 -2.04
N ILE A 265 -5.23 4.16 -0.71
CA ILE A 265 -5.72 2.93 -0.06
C ILE A 265 -7.01 3.22 0.71
N VAL A 266 -8.02 2.39 0.49
CA VAL A 266 -9.30 2.42 1.19
C VAL A 266 -9.37 1.19 2.09
N ILE A 267 -9.43 1.38 3.41
CA ILE A 267 -9.52 0.33 4.41
C ILE A 267 -10.99 0.16 4.78
N CYS A 268 -11.57 -0.97 4.41
CA CYS A 268 -12.96 -1.32 4.65
C CYS A 268 -13.11 -2.15 5.92
N SER A 269 -14.18 -1.89 6.67
CA SER A 269 -14.58 -2.67 7.84
C SER A 269 -16.08 -2.66 8.03
N SER A 270 -16.64 -3.74 8.56
CA SER A 270 -18.05 -3.85 8.88
C SER A 270 -18.32 -3.26 10.25
N LEU A 271 -19.34 -2.41 10.32
CA LEU A 271 -19.88 -1.87 11.56
C LEU A 271 -20.56 -2.94 12.43
N SER A 272 -21.10 -4.00 11.82
CA SER A 272 -21.79 -5.07 12.56
C SER A 272 -20.81 -6.03 13.23
N ASN A 273 -19.52 -5.99 12.88
CA ASN A 273 -18.53 -6.95 13.35
C ASN A 273 -17.34 -6.27 14.01
N ARG A 274 -17.28 -6.32 15.34
CA ARG A 274 -16.15 -5.81 16.14
C ARG A 274 -14.79 -6.36 15.68
N GLN A 275 -14.71 -7.64 15.32
CA GLN A 275 -13.45 -8.23 14.84
C GLN A 275 -13.00 -7.60 13.52
N SER A 276 -13.94 -7.18 12.67
CA SER A 276 -13.62 -6.44 11.46
C SER A 276 -13.02 -5.07 11.77
N PHE A 277 -13.57 -4.40 12.78
CA PHE A 277 -13.05 -3.10 13.22
C PHE A 277 -11.63 -3.22 13.79
N ASP A 278 -11.39 -4.22 14.64
CA ASP A 278 -10.05 -4.52 15.14
C ASP A 278 -9.08 -4.85 13.99
N SER A 279 -9.55 -5.57 12.97
CA SER A 279 -8.79 -5.84 11.74
C SER A 279 -8.45 -4.55 10.99
N LEU A 280 -9.38 -3.59 10.88
CA LEU A 280 -9.12 -2.28 10.27
C LEU A 280 -8.04 -1.50 11.00
N LEU A 281 -8.04 -1.50 12.34
CA LEU A 281 -6.99 -0.85 13.13
C LEU A 281 -5.64 -1.50 12.90
N LEU A 282 -5.61 -2.84 12.78
CA LEU A 282 -4.40 -3.59 12.44
C LEU A 282 -3.91 -3.28 11.03
N TRP A 283 -4.82 -3.26 10.04
CA TRP A 283 -4.55 -2.86 8.65
C TRP A 283 -3.93 -1.47 8.59
N ASP A 284 -4.56 -0.48 9.23
CA ASP A 284 -4.07 0.89 9.24
C ASP A 284 -2.67 0.96 9.88
N ARG A 285 -2.44 0.26 11.00
CA ARG A 285 -1.12 0.18 11.63
C ARG A 285 -0.06 -0.42 10.73
N VAL A 286 -0.37 -1.50 10.03
CA VAL A 286 0.58 -2.13 9.10
C VAL A 286 0.87 -1.21 7.93
N LEU A 287 -0.16 -0.63 7.32
CA LEU A 287 -0.02 0.18 6.12
C LEU A 287 0.67 1.52 6.42
N ARG A 288 0.37 2.17 7.54
CA ARG A 288 0.99 3.45 7.90
C ARG A 288 2.48 3.37 8.13
N ASN A 289 2.94 2.25 8.68
CA ASN A 289 4.35 2.03 8.92
C ASN A 289 5.12 1.66 7.64
N ASN A 290 4.44 1.36 6.54
CA ASN A 290 5.06 0.83 5.32
C ASN A 290 4.82 1.67 4.07
N PHE A 291 3.80 2.53 4.05
CA PHE A 291 3.41 3.32 2.89
C PHE A 291 3.01 4.74 3.27
N SER A 292 3.46 5.71 2.47
CA SER A 292 3.13 7.13 2.58
C SER A 292 1.90 7.54 1.76
N VAL A 293 1.22 6.58 1.15
CA VAL A 293 0.03 6.84 0.32
C VAL A 293 -1.15 7.27 1.20
N PRO A 294 -2.03 8.16 0.72
CA PRO A 294 -3.26 8.52 1.42
C PRO A 294 -4.08 7.28 1.79
N ARG A 295 -4.57 7.26 3.02
CA ARG A 295 -5.42 6.18 3.56
C ARG A 295 -6.77 6.73 3.95
N PHE A 296 -7.81 5.95 3.65
CA PHE A 296 -9.20 6.23 3.96
C PHE A 296 -9.78 5.09 4.75
N TRP A 297 -10.60 5.39 5.75
CA TRP A 297 -11.40 4.38 6.42
C TRP A 297 -12.83 4.43 5.90
N VAL A 298 -13.35 3.27 5.52
CA VAL A 298 -14.73 3.07 5.08
C VAL A 298 -15.36 2.05 6.01
N LEU A 299 -16.35 2.48 6.78
CA LEU A 299 -17.13 1.60 7.63
C LEU A 299 -18.44 1.24 6.92
N LEU A 300 -18.64 -0.04 6.63
CA LEU A 300 -19.78 -0.60 5.92
C LEU A 300 -20.84 -1.07 6.92
N GLU A 301 -22.06 -0.59 6.76
CA GLU A 301 -23.20 -1.08 7.54
C GLU A 301 -23.70 -2.42 6.98
N GLY A 302 -23.81 -3.44 7.85
CA GLY A 302 -24.42 -4.72 7.51
C GLY A 302 -25.95 -4.66 7.57
N GLU A 303 -26.64 -5.61 6.93
CA GLU A 303 -28.12 -5.64 6.93
C GLU A 303 -28.74 -5.78 8.33
N GLU A 304 -28.00 -6.33 9.29
CA GLU A 304 -28.50 -6.69 10.62
C GLU A 304 -27.90 -5.86 11.78
N SER A 305 -27.22 -4.73 11.53
CA SER A 305 -26.64 -3.96 12.64
C SER A 305 -27.72 -3.25 13.45
N ASN A 306 -27.86 -3.64 14.72
CA ASN A 306 -28.69 -2.94 15.72
C ASN A 306 -28.00 -1.68 16.29
N LEU A 307 -26.77 -1.38 15.88
CA LEU A 307 -26.04 -0.22 16.39
C LEU A 307 -26.62 1.07 15.85
N THR A 308 -26.84 2.03 16.73
CA THR A 308 -27.28 3.37 16.34
C THR A 308 -26.09 4.20 15.84
N PHE A 309 -26.34 5.11 14.91
CA PHE A 309 -25.28 6.01 14.38
C PHE A 309 -24.46 6.74 15.48
N PRO A 310 -25.06 7.22 16.59
CA PRO A 310 -24.30 7.84 17.68
C PRO A 310 -23.26 6.89 18.32
N GLU A 311 -23.61 5.62 18.55
CA GLU A 311 -22.70 4.63 19.15
C GLU A 311 -21.50 4.35 18.23
N ILE A 312 -21.78 4.24 16.92
CA ILE A 312 -20.73 4.06 15.90
C ILE A 312 -19.79 5.26 15.89
N ARG A 313 -20.35 6.48 15.90
CA ARG A 313 -19.56 7.71 15.91
C ARG A 313 -18.70 7.83 17.16
N GLU A 314 -19.22 7.42 18.31
CA GLU A 314 -18.46 7.40 19.57
C GLU A 314 -17.31 6.40 19.53
N GLN A 315 -17.56 5.15 19.10
CA GLN A 315 -16.52 4.13 18.98
C GLN A 315 -15.43 4.56 17.98
N LEU A 316 -15.82 5.13 16.85
CA LEU A 316 -14.90 5.66 15.85
C LEU A 316 -14.08 6.83 16.41
N GLY A 317 -14.73 7.75 17.14
CA GLY A 317 -14.05 8.85 17.82
C GLY A 317 -13.00 8.37 18.81
N ARG A 318 -13.34 7.37 19.64
CA ARG A 318 -12.40 6.73 20.58
C ARG A 318 -11.24 6.10 19.82
N ALA A 319 -11.49 5.31 18.77
CA ALA A 319 -10.44 4.66 18.00
C ALA A 319 -9.49 5.68 17.33
N ILE A 320 -10.03 6.72 16.69
CA ILE A 320 -9.23 7.78 16.06
C ILE A 320 -8.42 8.55 17.11
N SER A 321 -8.97 8.77 18.30
CA SER A 321 -8.27 9.48 19.38
C SER A 321 -7.01 8.74 19.87
N THR A 322 -6.98 7.41 19.75
CA THR A 322 -5.79 6.60 20.09
C THR A 322 -4.67 6.66 19.06
N ILE A 323 -4.94 7.19 17.86
CA ILE A 323 -3.94 7.34 16.79
C ILE A 323 -3.30 8.74 16.90
N PRO A 324 -1.95 8.84 16.94
CA PRO A 324 -1.26 10.12 16.92
C PRO A 324 -1.74 11.00 15.75
N THR A 325 -1.93 12.30 15.98
CA THR A 325 -2.56 13.21 15.00
C THR A 325 -1.89 13.17 13.62
N ILE A 326 -0.55 13.09 13.58
CA ILE A 326 0.25 12.98 12.34
C ILE A 326 0.05 11.67 11.57
N SER A 327 -0.44 10.63 12.25
CA SER A 327 -0.59 9.27 11.73
C SER A 327 -2.04 8.90 11.45
N ARG A 328 -2.99 9.79 11.76
CA ARG A 328 -4.41 9.58 11.50
C ARG A 328 -4.66 9.40 10.01
N PRO A 329 -5.67 8.60 9.63
CA PRO A 329 -6.09 8.51 8.23
C PRO A 329 -6.44 9.93 7.72
N ALA A 330 -6.16 10.18 6.44
CA ALA A 330 -6.35 11.50 5.85
C ALA A 330 -7.81 11.96 6.00
N THR A 331 -8.75 11.02 5.83
CA THR A 331 -10.15 11.17 6.22
C THR A 331 -10.74 9.81 6.61
N HIS A 332 -11.90 9.82 7.25
CA HIS A 332 -12.72 8.63 7.49
C HIS A 332 -14.17 8.92 7.05
N ARG A 333 -14.85 7.89 6.53
CA ARG A 333 -16.26 7.96 6.12
C ARG A 333 -17.00 6.72 6.60
N VAL A 334 -18.25 6.94 7.02
CA VAL A 334 -19.19 5.87 7.34
C VAL A 334 -20.13 5.75 6.14
N ILE A 335 -20.23 4.55 5.57
CA ILE A 335 -21.06 4.26 4.40
C ILE A 335 -22.20 3.35 4.83
N PHE A 336 -23.41 3.88 4.79
CA PHE A 336 -24.62 3.11 5.04
C PHE A 336 -25.03 2.39 3.76
N ARG A 337 -25.52 1.15 3.88
CA ARG A 337 -25.97 0.37 2.73
C ARG A 337 -27.16 1.05 2.02
N ARG A 338 -27.99 1.77 2.76
CA ARG A 338 -29.11 2.56 2.21
C ARG A 338 -28.65 3.75 1.37
N THR A 339 -27.46 4.31 1.66
CA THR A 339 -26.87 5.42 0.94
C THR A 339 -25.70 5.00 0.06
N TRP A 340 -25.56 3.69 -0.18
CA TRP A 340 -24.36 3.07 -0.75
C TRP A 340 -23.93 3.76 -2.04
N HIS A 341 -24.85 4.02 -2.97
CA HIS A 341 -24.52 4.71 -4.23
C HIS A 341 -23.97 6.12 -4.01
N ALA A 342 -24.66 6.96 -3.24
CA ALA A 342 -24.22 8.33 -2.98
C ALA A 342 -22.87 8.37 -2.24
N SER A 343 -22.71 7.49 -1.24
CA SER A 343 -21.50 7.38 -0.45
C SER A 343 -20.33 6.81 -1.25
N VAL A 344 -20.56 5.85 -2.13
CA VAL A 344 -19.55 5.33 -3.07
C VAL A 344 -19.08 6.42 -4.01
N ALA A 345 -20.01 7.25 -4.52
CA ALA A 345 -19.64 8.35 -5.40
C ALA A 345 -18.78 9.40 -4.69
N GLU A 346 -19.17 9.79 -3.48
CA GLU A 346 -18.40 10.75 -2.68
C GLU A 346 -17.01 10.19 -2.31
N MET A 347 -16.95 8.93 -1.87
CA MET A 347 -15.70 8.25 -1.52
C MET A 347 -14.76 8.15 -2.72
N THR A 348 -15.28 7.77 -3.89
CA THR A 348 -14.48 7.67 -5.12
C THR A 348 -13.96 9.05 -5.53
N THR A 349 -14.80 10.08 -5.46
CA THR A 349 -14.41 11.47 -5.75
C THR A 349 -13.30 11.95 -4.81
N LEU A 350 -13.43 11.67 -3.51
CA LEU A 350 -12.45 12.06 -2.51
C LEU A 350 -11.12 11.34 -2.72
N ALA A 351 -11.17 10.02 -2.96
CA ALA A 351 -10.01 9.18 -3.26
C ALA A 351 -9.28 9.65 -4.52
N VAL A 352 -10.01 10.02 -5.57
CA VAL A 352 -9.46 10.61 -6.79
C VAL A 352 -8.78 11.93 -6.51
N SER A 353 -9.40 12.82 -5.72
CA SER A 353 -8.80 14.11 -5.36
C SER A 353 -7.46 13.95 -4.65
N LEU A 354 -7.38 13.02 -3.69
CA LEU A 354 -6.18 12.81 -2.89
C LEU A 354 -5.12 12.03 -3.67
N GLY A 355 -5.51 11.01 -4.44
CA GLY A 355 -4.60 10.28 -5.32
C GLY A 355 -3.97 11.20 -6.36
N ALA A 356 -4.76 12.06 -7.00
CA ALA A 356 -4.25 13.04 -7.97
C ALA A 356 -3.27 14.04 -7.32
N ARG A 357 -3.57 14.54 -6.11
CA ARG A 357 -2.65 15.42 -5.35
C ARG A 357 -1.35 14.71 -4.98
N TYR A 358 -1.45 13.47 -4.51
CA TYR A 358 -0.29 12.66 -4.14
C TYR A 358 0.62 12.39 -5.35
N ARG A 359 0.02 12.00 -6.48
CA ARG A 359 0.75 11.75 -7.73
C ARG A 359 1.48 13.01 -8.22
N ARG A 360 0.85 14.18 -8.17
CA ARG A 360 1.51 15.46 -8.52
C ARG A 360 2.70 15.81 -7.61
N ARG A 361 2.61 15.51 -6.32
CA ARG A 361 3.74 15.73 -5.40
C ARG A 361 4.93 14.83 -5.74
N LYS A 362 4.66 13.59 -6.16
CA LYS A 362 5.69 12.60 -6.52
C LYS A 362 6.27 12.84 -7.91
N ASP A 363 5.45 13.28 -8.86
CA ASP A 363 5.85 13.64 -10.21
C ASP A 363 5.21 14.99 -10.61
N PRO A 364 5.95 16.10 -10.45
CA PRO A 364 5.48 17.43 -10.82
C PRO A 364 5.14 17.58 -12.31
N ARG A 365 5.64 16.68 -13.17
CA ARG A 365 5.40 16.73 -14.63
C ARG A 365 4.09 16.05 -15.02
N ALA A 366 3.44 15.32 -14.11
CA ALA A 366 2.14 14.71 -14.35
C ALA A 366 1.06 15.78 -14.50
N ARG A 367 0.67 16.10 -15.75
CA ARG A 367 -0.41 17.06 -16.04
C ARG A 367 -1.76 16.48 -15.57
N PRO A 368 -2.57 17.24 -14.81
CA PRO A 368 -3.91 16.81 -14.47
C PRO A 368 -4.82 16.88 -15.69
N GLN A 369 -5.40 15.75 -16.09
CA GLN A 369 -6.53 15.74 -17.01
C GLN A 369 -7.81 16.03 -16.19
N GLY A 370 -8.41 17.22 -16.35
CA GLY A 370 -9.83 17.47 -16.04
C GLY A 370 -10.31 17.60 -14.57
N VAL A 371 -9.64 17.04 -13.56
CA VAL A 371 -10.24 16.78 -12.23
C VAL A 371 -10.72 18.00 -11.41
N MET A 372 -10.18 19.21 -11.63
CA MET A 372 -10.35 20.29 -10.65
C MET A 372 -11.69 21.05 -10.73
N ALA A 373 -12.43 20.94 -11.83
CA ALA A 373 -13.66 21.74 -12.00
C ALA A 373 -14.86 21.19 -11.22
N THR A 374 -14.97 19.87 -11.04
CA THR A 374 -16.17 19.22 -10.47
C THR A 374 -16.13 19.10 -8.95
N ILE A 375 -14.94 18.94 -8.35
CA ILE A 375 -14.78 18.65 -6.91
C ILE A 375 -15.26 19.80 -6.01
N PHE A 376 -15.08 21.05 -6.43
CA PHE A 376 -15.55 22.20 -5.66
C PHE A 376 -17.07 22.35 -5.68
N SER A 377 -17.77 21.86 -6.72
CA SER A 377 -19.23 21.98 -6.83
C SER A 377 -19.98 21.02 -5.90
N TRP A 378 -19.42 19.85 -5.59
CA TRP A 378 -20.10 18.82 -4.79
C TRP A 378 -19.91 19.01 -3.29
N ILE A 379 -18.73 19.46 -2.86
CA ILE A 379 -18.42 19.68 -1.43
C ILE A 379 -19.22 20.87 -0.86
N SER A 380 -19.60 21.84 -1.69
CA SER A 380 -20.39 23.01 -1.28
C SER A 380 -21.92 22.82 -1.35
N GLY A 381 -22.41 21.68 -1.86
CA GLY A 381 -23.84 21.49 -2.18
C GLY A 381 -24.59 20.44 -1.35
N GLY A 382 -23.96 19.82 -0.35
CA GLY A 382 -24.55 18.72 0.41
C GLY A 382 -24.48 18.91 1.92
N VAL A 383 -25.31 19.82 2.45
CA VAL A 383 -25.82 19.81 3.83
C VAL A 383 -27.30 20.16 3.78
#